data_AF-A0A525DEB7-F1
#
_entry.id   AF-A0A525DEB7-F1
#
_cell.length_a   1.000
_cell.length_b   1.000
_cell.length_c   1.000
_cell.angle_alpha   90.00
_cell.angle_beta   90.00
_cell.angle_gamma   90.00
#
_symmetry.space_group_name_H-M   'P 1'
#
loop_
_entity.id
_entity.type
_entity.pdbx_description
1 polymer ?
#
loop_
_entity_poly.entity_id
_entity_poly.type
_entity_poly.pdbx_seq_one_letter_code
_entity_poly.pdbx_strand_id
1 'polypeptide(L)'
;MKILTIKKTDWEKGVDAARQSYRLFGPVLEDNMHVIRELDENQYPDLGYIDTVLSFKSILFPQSENILTASLNENDDNHHIFARPPADYSPRAVIGIRPYDAKAVELVKMNFDTEDYR
;
A
#
# COMPACT_ATOMS: atom_id res chain seq x y z
N MET A 1 -4.30 10.78 24.15
CA MET A 1 -3.74 11.11 22.81
C MET A 1 -2.24 11.31 22.97
N LYS A 2 -1.41 10.45 22.37
CA LYS A 2 0.05 10.61 22.40
C LYS A 2 0.45 11.46 21.19
N ILE A 3 0.99 12.65 21.42
CA ILE A 3 1.52 13.51 20.35
C ILE A 3 2.98 13.15 20.18
N LEU A 4 3.34 12.67 18.99
CA LEU A 4 4.73 12.45 18.59
C LEU A 4 5.18 13.66 17.77
N THR A 5 6.25 14.32 18.20
CA THR A 5 6.82 15.45 17.47
C THR A 5 8.01 14.95 16.64
N ILE A 6 7.90 15.06 15.32
CA ILE A 6 8.96 14.74 14.37
C ILE A 6 9.45 16.06 13.76
N LYS A 7 10.76 16.33 13.83
CA LYS A 7 11.33 17.50 13.16
C LYS A 7 11.31 17.26 11.66
N LYS A 8 11.01 18.30 10.87
CA LYS A 8 11.03 18.21 9.41
C LYS A 8 12.40 17.75 8.87
N THR A 9 13.49 18.13 9.53
CA THR A 9 14.86 17.69 9.19
C THR A 9 15.08 16.18 9.35
N ASP A 10 14.29 15.53 10.19
CA ASP A 10 14.39 14.09 10.48
C ASP A 10 13.38 13.28 9.64
N TRP A 11 12.64 13.93 8.74
CA TRP A 11 11.55 13.30 8.01
C TRP A 11 12.01 12.15 7.13
N GLU A 12 12.96 12.41 6.22
CA GLU A 12 13.50 11.39 5.30
C GLU A 12 14.09 10.21 6.08
N LYS A 13 14.90 10.50 7.11
CA LYS A 13 15.43 9.48 8.02
C LYS A 13 14.32 8.63 8.68
N GLY A 14 13.20 9.25 9.04
CA GLY A 14 12.05 8.55 9.60
C GLY A 14 11.36 7.66 8.58
N VAL A 15 11.22 8.12 7.34
CA VAL A 15 10.71 7.32 6.21
C VAL A 15 11.63 6.12 5.98
N ASP A 16 12.94 6.33 5.92
CA ASP A 16 13.93 5.27 5.70
C ASP A 16 13.92 4.21 6.80
N ALA A 17 13.78 4.65 8.06
CA ALA A 17 13.62 3.73 9.18
C ALA A 17 12.33 2.91 9.05
N ALA A 18 11.23 3.51 8.60
CA ALA A 18 9.96 2.81 8.39
C ALA A 18 10.04 1.79 7.26
N ARG A 19 10.83 2.03 6.19
CA ARG A 19 11.03 1.09 5.07
C ARG A 19 11.57 -0.27 5.52
N GLN A 20 12.34 -0.31 6.61
CA GLN A 20 12.89 -1.55 7.14
C GLN A 20 11.82 -2.50 7.68
N SER A 21 10.64 -1.96 8.03
CA SER A 21 9.56 -2.72 8.65
C SER A 21 8.27 -2.72 7.83
N TYR A 22 8.12 -1.81 6.87
CA TYR A 22 6.89 -1.63 6.10
C TYR A 22 7.21 -1.38 4.63
N ARG A 23 6.36 -1.93 3.76
CA ARG A 23 6.24 -1.41 2.39
C ARG A 23 5.49 -0.08 2.43
N LEU A 24 6.14 0.97 1.96
CA LEU A 24 5.63 2.33 2.07
C LEU A 24 4.94 2.74 0.77
N PHE A 25 3.80 3.38 0.92
CA PHE A 25 3.03 3.93 -0.19
C PHE A 25 2.79 5.42 0.04
N GLY A 26 2.77 6.22 -1.01
CA GLY A 26 2.51 7.65 -0.89
C GLY A 26 2.27 8.35 -2.22
N PRO A 27 1.87 9.63 -2.17
CA PRO A 27 1.72 10.46 -3.35
C PRO A 27 3.07 10.74 -4.00
N VAL A 28 3.18 10.55 -5.31
CA VAL A 28 4.35 10.86 -6.12
C VAL A 28 3.90 11.61 -7.36
N LEU A 29 4.72 12.57 -7.82
CA LEU A 29 4.46 13.31 -9.06
C LEU A 29 4.94 12.47 -10.25
N GLU A 30 4.02 12.07 -11.12
CA GLU A 30 4.26 11.29 -12.34
C GLU A 30 3.48 11.95 -13.49
N ASP A 31 4.15 12.30 -14.59
CA ASP A 31 3.53 12.93 -15.76
C ASP A 31 2.62 14.13 -15.44
N ASN A 32 3.07 14.99 -14.54
CA ASN A 32 2.35 16.20 -14.10
C ASN A 32 1.04 15.93 -13.33
N MET A 33 0.87 14.71 -12.82
CA MET A 33 -0.24 14.30 -11.96
C MET A 33 0.31 13.62 -10.70
N HIS A 34 -0.37 13.77 -9.56
CA HIS A 34 -0.02 12.96 -8.40
C HIS A 34 -0.74 11.62 -8.45
N VAL A 35 0.04 10.56 -8.33
CA VAL A 35 -0.45 9.20 -8.22
C VAL A 35 0.02 8.60 -6.91
N ILE A 36 -0.68 7.58 -6.44
CA ILE A 36 -0.31 6.87 -5.22
C ILE A 36 0.38 5.58 -5.63
N ARG A 37 1.63 5.41 -5.22
CA ARG A 37 2.47 4.26 -5.59
C ARG A 37 3.21 3.75 -4.37
N GLU A 38 3.75 2.53 -4.49
CA GLU A 38 4.82 2.08 -3.59
C GLU A 38 6.02 3.00 -3.80
N LEU A 39 6.66 3.40 -2.70
CA LEU A 39 7.81 4.28 -2.73
C LEU A 39 9.08 3.44 -2.88
N ASP A 40 9.93 3.73 -3.85
CA ASP A 40 11.25 3.09 -4.00
C ASP A 40 12.25 3.54 -2.93
N GLU A 41 13.40 2.86 -2.78
CA GLU A 41 14.40 3.08 -1.73
C GLU A 41 14.82 4.55 -1.53
N ASN A 42 14.90 5.33 -2.62
CA ASN A 42 15.31 6.74 -2.60
C ASN A 42 14.18 7.69 -3.03
N GLN A 43 12.92 7.25 -2.95
CA GLN A 43 11.76 8.05 -3.30
C GLN A 43 11.02 8.50 -2.04
N TYR A 44 10.59 9.74 -1.98
CA TYR A 44 9.84 10.28 -0.84
C TYR A 44 8.47 10.77 -1.29
N PRO A 45 7.46 10.71 -0.40
CA PRO A 45 6.13 11.17 -0.78
C PRO A 45 6.12 12.68 -0.94
N ASP A 46 5.48 13.17 -2.01
CA ASP A 46 5.21 14.59 -2.18
C ASP A 46 4.04 15.00 -1.28
N LEU A 47 4.36 15.58 -0.12
CA LEU A 47 3.36 16.06 0.85
C LEU A 47 2.73 17.40 0.46
N GLY A 48 3.20 18.05 -0.61
CA GLY A 48 2.65 19.28 -1.16
C GLY A 48 1.54 19.08 -2.18
N TYR A 49 1.21 17.82 -2.51
CA TYR A 49 0.16 17.51 -3.48
C TYR A 49 -1.22 18.06 -3.08
N ILE A 50 -2.02 18.37 -4.09
CA ILE A 50 -3.39 18.87 -3.90
C ILE A 50 -4.40 17.71 -4.05
N ASP A 51 -4.26 16.96 -5.14
CA ASP A 51 -5.15 15.85 -5.45
C ASP A 51 -4.40 14.71 -6.12
N THR A 52 -4.92 13.50 -5.99
CA THR A 52 -4.42 12.30 -6.66
C THR A 52 -5.43 11.83 -7.69
N VAL A 53 -4.95 11.26 -8.80
CA VAL A 53 -5.82 10.75 -9.88
C VAL A 53 -6.77 9.67 -9.37
N LEU A 54 -6.30 8.83 -8.45
CA LEU A 54 -7.09 7.80 -7.77
C LEU A 54 -7.04 8.00 -6.25
N SER A 55 -8.09 7.56 -5.55
CA SER A 55 -8.12 7.55 -4.09
C SER A 55 -7.20 6.46 -3.52
N PHE A 56 -6.70 6.66 -2.29
CA PHE A 56 -5.91 5.67 -1.53
C PHE A 56 -6.60 4.30 -1.38
N LYS A 57 -7.92 4.23 -1.58
CA LYS A 57 -8.66 2.97 -1.61
C LYS A 57 -8.17 2.01 -2.70
N SER A 58 -7.65 2.52 -3.82
CA SER A 58 -7.18 1.69 -4.94
C SER A 58 -5.97 0.83 -4.59
N ILE A 59 -5.15 1.26 -3.61
CA ILE A 59 -3.96 0.53 -3.15
C ILE A 59 -4.21 -0.28 -1.88
N LEU A 60 -5.15 0.15 -1.04
CA LEU A 60 -5.42 -0.45 0.27
C LEU A 60 -6.38 -1.64 0.17
N PHE A 61 -7.33 -1.59 -0.76
CA PHE A 61 -8.31 -2.65 -0.95
C PHE A 61 -8.03 -3.37 -2.27
N PRO A 62 -7.96 -4.72 -2.25
CA PRO A 62 -7.73 -5.49 -3.47
C PRO A 62 -8.84 -5.19 -4.48
N GLN A 63 -8.47 -4.73 -5.67
CA GLN A 63 -9.42 -4.54 -6.77
C GLN A 63 -9.81 -5.89 -7.39
N SER A 64 -8.87 -6.84 -7.34
CA SER A 64 -9.03 -8.23 -7.73
C SER A 64 -8.01 -9.07 -6.94
N GLU A 65 -8.32 -10.35 -6.73
CA GLU A 65 -7.41 -11.29 -6.09
C GLU A 65 -7.25 -12.53 -6.98
N ASN A 66 -6.00 -12.94 -7.20
CA ASN A 66 -5.71 -14.18 -7.92
C ASN A 66 -6.00 -15.35 -6.99
N ILE A 67 -7.09 -16.08 -7.24
CA ILE A 67 -7.49 -17.21 -6.41
C ILE A 67 -6.68 -18.47 -6.75
N LEU A 68 -6.32 -18.67 -8.02
CA LEU A 68 -5.58 -19.83 -8.50
C LEU A 68 -4.58 -19.43 -9.58
N THR A 69 -3.41 -20.07 -9.56
CA THR A 69 -2.40 -20.04 -10.61
C THR A 69 -2.04 -21.45 -11.03
N ALA A 70 -1.57 -21.62 -12.27
CA ALA A 70 -1.05 -22.88 -12.77
C ALA A 70 0.15 -22.60 -13.68
N SER A 71 1.21 -23.39 -13.54
CA SER A 71 2.35 -23.35 -14.46
C SER A 71 2.11 -24.31 -15.61
N LEU A 72 2.47 -23.91 -16.83
CA LEU A 72 2.51 -24.80 -18.00
C LEU A 72 3.94 -25.26 -18.32
N ASN A 73 4.92 -24.86 -17.51
CA ASN A 73 6.32 -25.25 -17.68
C ASN A 73 6.53 -26.66 -17.11
N GLU A 74 6.76 -27.65 -17.99
CA GLU A 74 6.94 -29.05 -17.61
C GLU A 74 8.16 -29.31 -16.69
N ASN A 75 9.08 -28.35 -16.57
CA ASN A 75 10.21 -28.45 -15.63
C ASN A 75 9.84 -28.09 -14.18
N ASP A 76 8.65 -27.54 -13.93
CA ASP A 76 8.16 -27.30 -12.57
C ASP A 76 7.52 -28.58 -12.00
N ASP A 77 7.89 -28.96 -10.78
CA ASP A 77 7.34 -30.15 -10.11
C ASP A 77 5.80 -30.13 -10.00
N ASN A 78 5.21 -28.93 -9.98
CA ASN A 78 3.76 -28.71 -9.86
C ASN A 78 3.12 -28.15 -11.14
N HIS A 79 3.69 -28.44 -12.31
CA HIS A 79 3.09 -28.04 -13.59
C HIS A 79 1.69 -28.65 -13.76
N HIS A 80 0.81 -27.91 -14.45
CA HIS A 80 -0.60 -28.24 -14.72
C HIS A 80 -1.51 -28.44 -13.48
N ILE A 81 -1.03 -28.11 -12.28
CA ILE A 81 -1.84 -28.13 -11.06
C ILE A 81 -2.30 -26.70 -10.76
N PHE A 82 -3.61 -26.51 -10.56
CA PHE A 82 -4.12 -25.27 -10.00
C PHE A 82 -3.77 -25.18 -8.51
N ALA A 83 -2.99 -24.17 -8.14
CA ALA A 83 -2.60 -23.90 -6.76
C ALA A 83 -2.98 -22.47 -6.36
N ARG A 84 -3.21 -22.23 -5.07
CA ARG A 84 -3.32 -20.85 -4.58
C ARG A 84 -1.94 -20.18 -4.67
N PRO A 85 -1.85 -18.95 -5.20
CA PRO A 85 -0.59 -18.22 -5.14
C PRO A 85 -0.22 -17.94 -3.69
N PRO A 86 1.08 -17.78 -3.38
CA PRO A 86 1.50 -17.32 -2.07
C PRO A 86 0.92 -15.94 -1.81
N ALA A 87 0.26 -15.79 -0.67
CA ALA A 87 -0.28 -14.50 -0.25
C ALA A 87 0.84 -13.60 0.32
N ASP A 88 0.82 -12.34 -0.06
CA ASP A 88 1.75 -11.33 0.43
C ASP A 88 1.16 -10.59 1.63
N TYR A 89 1.54 -11.04 2.83
CA TYR A 89 1.14 -10.43 4.10
C TYR A 89 2.18 -9.43 4.62
N SER A 90 3.07 -8.92 3.76
CA SER A 90 4.02 -7.89 4.18
C SER A 90 3.28 -6.68 4.78
N PRO A 91 3.71 -6.18 5.95
CA PRO A 91 3.10 -5.00 6.54
C PRO A 91 3.25 -3.80 5.62
N ARG A 92 2.16 -3.04 5.46
CA ARG A 92 2.08 -1.87 4.59
C ARG A 92 1.75 -0.62 5.38
N ALA A 93 2.33 0.50 4.99
CA ALA A 93 2.00 1.80 5.56
C ALA A 93 1.80 2.84 4.45
N VAL A 94 0.80 3.69 4.63
CA VAL A 94 0.48 4.79 3.72
C VAL A 94 0.91 6.10 4.36
N ILE A 95 1.65 6.93 3.61
CA ILE A 95 2.15 8.22 4.04
C ILE A 95 1.51 9.32 3.19
N GLY A 96 1.12 10.42 3.84
CA GLY A 96 0.56 11.58 3.15
C GLY A 96 -0.91 11.42 2.76
N ILE A 97 -1.70 10.61 3.47
CA ILE A 97 -3.14 10.47 3.21
C ILE A 97 -3.92 11.73 3.63
N ARG A 98 -4.85 12.18 2.79
CA ARG A 98 -5.73 13.31 3.12
C ARG A 98 -6.75 12.90 4.19
N PRO A 99 -7.15 13.80 5.10
CA PRO A 99 -8.09 13.46 6.17
C PRO A 99 -9.41 12.84 5.69
N TYR A 100 -9.97 13.31 4.58
CA TYR A 100 -11.21 12.74 4.02
C TYR A 100 -11.00 11.39 3.33
N ASP A 101 -9.85 11.16 2.68
CA ASP A 101 -9.48 9.84 2.15
C ASP A 101 -9.29 8.85 3.31
N ALA A 102 -8.62 9.26 4.40
CA ALA A 102 -8.46 8.44 5.59
C ALA A 102 -9.83 8.06 6.19
N LYS A 103 -10.76 9.01 6.30
CA LYS A 103 -12.13 8.70 6.74
C LYS A 103 -12.85 7.75 5.77
N ALA A 104 -12.64 7.92 4.48
CA ALA A 104 -13.26 7.07 3.46
C ALA A 104 -12.70 5.64 3.49
N VAL A 105 -11.43 5.45 3.83
CA VAL A 105 -10.81 4.14 4.09
C VAL A 105 -11.48 3.45 5.27
N GLU A 106 -11.64 4.16 6.40
CA GLU A 106 -12.31 3.61 7.59
C GLU A 106 -13.74 3.15 7.29
N LEU A 107 -14.49 3.89 6.45
CA LEU A 107 -15.84 3.49 6.05
C LEU A 107 -15.85 2.23 5.17
N VAL A 108 -14.89 2.09 4.26
CA VAL A 108 -14.82 0.91 3.38
C VAL A 108 -14.31 -0.32 4.13
N LYS A 109 -13.41 -0.12 5.09
CA LYS A 109 -12.87 -1.17 5.98
C LYS A 109 -13.96 -1.95 6.70
N MET A 110 -15.10 -1.33 7.02
CA MET A 110 -16.25 -1.99 7.65
C MET A 110 -16.82 -3.17 6.85
N ASN A 111 -16.57 -3.24 5.53
CA ASN A 111 -17.02 -4.37 4.71
C ASN A 111 -16.09 -5.59 4.81
N PHE A 112 -14.88 -5.41 5.33
CA PHE A 112 -13.84 -6.45 5.36
C PHE A 112 -13.49 -6.86 6.80
N ASP A 113 -13.38 -5.91 7.73
CA ASP A 113 -13.18 -6.16 9.16
C ASP A 113 -14.54 -6.49 9.81
N THR A 114 -14.93 -7.75 9.76
CA THR A 114 -16.13 -8.28 10.42
C THR A 114 -15.73 -9.25 11.54
N GLU A 115 -16.68 -9.65 12.39
CA GLU A 115 -16.42 -10.61 13.48
C GLU A 115 -15.88 -11.95 12.96
N ASP A 116 -16.25 -12.33 11.72
CA ASP A 116 -15.89 -13.62 11.12
C ASP A 116 -14.50 -13.63 10.43
N TYR A 117 -13.91 -12.46 10.13
CA TYR A 117 -12.76 -12.34 9.22
C TYR A 117 -11.57 -11.52 9.76
N ARG A 118 -11.50 -11.32 11.08
CA ARG A 118 -10.50 -10.45 11.72
C ARG A 118 -9.12 -11.07 11.91
#